data_AF-A0A7K3YF97-F1
#
_entry.id   AF-A0A7K3YF97-F1
#
_cell.length_a   1.000
_cell.length_b   1.000
_cell.length_c   1.000
_cell.angle_alpha   90.00
_cell.angle_beta   90.00
_cell.angle_gamma   90.00
#
_symmetry.space_group_name_H-M   'P 1'
#
loop_
_entity.id
_entity.type
_entity.pdbx_description
1 polymer ?
#
loop_
_entity_poly.entity_id
_entity_poly.type
_entity_poly.pdbx_seq_one_letter_code
_entity_poly.pdbx_strand_id
1 'polypeptide(L)' 'MNETIAIIGGGPAGLFCALRAAGTGRSVIVFEKKPAPGRKLLITGSGQCNITHDGEVTDFLSRYGDHGT' A
#
# COMPACT_ATOMS: atom_id res chain seq x y z
N MET A 1 0.23 0.35 28.62
CA MET A 1 1.15 -0.27 27.64
C MET A 1 0.97 0.50 26.34
N ASN A 2 2.04 0.99 25.72
CA ASN A 2 1.90 1.57 24.37
C ASN A 2 1.67 0.41 23.39
N GLU A 3 0.47 0.34 22.83
CA GLU A 3 0.15 -0.64 21.78
C GLU A 3 1.00 -0.35 20.54
N THR A 4 1.84 -1.33 20.18
CA THR A 4 2.59 -1.30 18.92
C THR A 4 1.78 -2.01 17.86
N ILE A 5 1.57 -1.36 16.71
CA ILE A 5 0.90 -1.96 15.56
C ILE A 5 1.95 -2.68 14.71
N ALA A 6 1.75 -3.99 14.51
CA ALA A 6 2.55 -4.78 13.59
C ALA A 6 1.85 -4.88 12.23
N ILE A 7 2.57 -4.58 11.15
CA ILE A 7 2.09 -4.68 9.78
C ILE A 7 2.94 -5.70 9.04
N ILE A 8 2.29 -6.70 8.45
CA ILE A 8 2.95 -7.76 7.68
C ILE A 8 2.82 -7.45 6.19
N GLY A 9 3.94 -7.14 5.55
CA GLY A 9 4.06 -6.77 4.14
C GLY A 9 4.41 -5.30 3.95
N GLY A 10 5.53 -5.02 3.29
CA GLY A 10 5.99 -3.70 2.88
C GLY A 10 5.55 -3.33 1.46
N GLY A 11 4.40 -3.82 1.00
CA GLY A 11 3.79 -3.41 -0.28
C GLY A 11 3.04 -2.06 -0.18
N PRO A 12 2.39 -1.59 -1.26
CA PRO A 12 1.66 -0.32 -1.27
C PRO A 12 0.65 -0.21 -0.11
N ALA A 13 -0.18 -1.24 0.07
CA ALA A 13 -1.20 -1.26 1.12
C ALA A 13 -0.59 -1.23 2.53
N GLY A 14 0.46 -2.02 2.78
CA GLY A 14 1.12 -2.08 4.07
C GLY A 14 1.84 -0.79 4.44
N LEU A 15 2.55 -0.18 3.49
CA LEU A 15 3.21 1.12 3.68
C LEU A 15 2.19 2.24 3.92
N PHE A 16 1.09 2.26 3.15
CA PHE A 16 0.02 3.23 3.36
C PHE A 16 -0.65 3.06 4.73
N CYS A 17 -0.93 1.82 5.13
CA CYS A 17 -1.45 1.50 6.47
C CYS A 17 -0.50 1.97 7.57
N ALA A 18 0.81 1.72 7.42
CA ALA A 18 1.83 2.12 8.37
C ALA A 18 1.87 3.65 8.56
N LEU A 19 1.83 4.39 7.45
CA LEU A 19 1.78 5.84 7.45
C LEU A 19 0.55 6.35 8.21
N ARG A 20 -0.64 5.81 7.91
CA ARG A 20 -1.90 6.20 8.56
C ARG A 20 -1.90 5.87 10.05
N ALA A 21 -1.42 4.68 10.43
CA ALA A 21 -1.34 4.24 11.82
C ALA A 21 -0.35 5.09 12.63
N ALA A 22 0.84 5.35 12.09
CA ALA A 22 1.85 6.20 12.73
C ALA A 22 1.35 7.63 12.92
N GLY A 23 0.57 8.16 11.98
CA GLY A 23 -0.08 9.47 12.09
C GLY A 23 -1.04 9.61 13.28
N THR A 24 -1.44 8.51 13.92
CA THR A 24 -2.25 8.52 15.15
C THR A 24 -1.44 8.53 16.45
N GLY A 25 -0.11 8.68 16.36
CA GLY A 25 0.79 8.69 17.52
C GLY A 25 1.14 7.29 18.06
N ARG A 26 0.77 6.23 17.34
CA ARG A 26 1.07 4.84 17.71
C ARG A 26 2.43 4.41 17.18
N SER A 27 3.10 3.54 17.92
CA SER A 27 4.31 2.86 17.43
C SER A 27 3.92 1.85 16.35
N VAL A 28 4.67 1.82 15.25
CA VAL A 28 4.39 0.93 14.11
C VAL A 28 5.66 0.19 13.71
N ILE A 29 5.55 -1.12 13.50
CA ILE A 29 6.61 -1.96 12.94
C ILE A 29 6.09 -2.61 11.65
N VAL A 30 6.84 -2.47 10.56
CA VAL A 30 6.55 -3.10 9.28
C VAL A 30 7.52 -4.25 9.05
N PHE A 31 6.99 -5.45 8.81
CA PHE A 31 7.75 -6.64 8.45
C PHE A 31 7.66 -6.86 6.94
N GLU A 32 8.80 -6.92 6.26
CA GLU A 32 8.87 -7.23 4.83
C GLU A 32 9.79 -8.45 4.62
N LYS A 33 9.35 -9.39 3.79
CA LYS A 33 10.11 -10.60 3.48
C LYS A 33 11.28 -10.31 2.54
N LYS A 34 11.12 -9.34 1.64
CA LYS A 34 12.13 -8.94 0.66
C LYS A 34 13.16 -7.98 1.27
N PRO A 35 14.36 -7.86 0.67
CA PRO A 35 15.40 -6.98 1.19
C PRO A 35 15.02 -5.48 1.26
N ALA A 36 13.97 -5.08 0.54
CA ALA A 36 13.44 -3.72 0.56
C ALA A 36 11.92 -3.72 0.36
N PRO A 37 11.17 -2.83 1.05
CA PRO A 37 9.75 -2.61 0.80
C PRO A 37 9.52 -1.97 -0.56
N GLY A 38 8.27 -2.00 -1.04
CA GLY A 38 7.85 -1.33 -2.28
C GLY A 38 8.43 -1.94 -3.55
N ARG A 39 9.15 -3.06 -3.49
CA ARG A 39 9.86 -3.60 -4.67
C ARG A 39 8.95 -3.87 -5.88
N LYS A 40 7.74 -4.40 -5.64
CA LYS A 40 6.72 -4.56 -6.70
C LYS A 40 6.11 -3.23 -7.13
N LEU A 41 5.96 -2.27 -6.22
CA LEU A 41 5.44 -0.94 -6.52
C LEU A 41 6.38 -0.18 -7.47
N LEU A 42 7.68 -0.23 -7.20
CA LEU A 42 8.71 0.45 -7.98
C LEU A 42 8.79 -0.02 -9.44
N ILE A 43 8.37 -1.25 -9.74
CA ILE A 43 8.37 -1.78 -11.11
C ILE A 43 7.03 -1.56 -11.85
N THR A 44 6.00 -1.02 -11.17
CA THR A 44 4.73 -0.70 -11.84
C THR A 44 4.91 0.41 -12.88
N GLY A 45 4.06 0.43 -13.91
CA GLY A 45 4.16 1.44 -14.98
C GLY A 45 5.51 1.42 -15.69
N SER A 46 6.09 0.24 -15.90
CA SER A 46 7.42 0.09 -16.51
C SER A 46 8.53 0.84 -15.76
N GLY A 47 8.47 0.81 -14.42
CA GLY A 47 9.45 1.49 -13.57
C GLY A 47 9.10 2.94 -13.23
N GLN A 48 8.00 3.48 -13.75
CA GLN A 48 7.56 4.85 -13.50
C GLN A 48 6.70 5.00 -12.24
N CYS A 49 6.40 3.89 -11.56
CA CYS A 49 5.54 3.87 -10.38
C CYS A 49 4.12 4.39 -10.70
N ASN A 50 3.33 3.58 -11.40
CA ASN A 50 1.92 3.89 -11.64
C ASN A 50 1.13 3.82 -10.32
N ILE A 51 1.04 4.97 -9.63
CA ILE A 51 0.59 5.06 -8.23
C ILE A 51 -0.93 5.09 -8.08
N THR A 52 -1.63 5.76 -9.00
CA THR A 52 -3.08 5.93 -8.98
C THR A 52 -3.61 6.25 -10.38
N HIS A 53 -4.92 6.17 -10.53
CA HIS A 53 -5.66 6.75 -11.64
C HIS A 53 -6.42 7.99 -11.14
N ASP A 54 -6.58 9.01 -12.00
CA ASP A 54 -7.20 10.31 -11.71
C ASP A 54 -8.59 10.47 -12.34
N GLY A 55 -9.13 9.42 -12.96
CA GLY A 55 -10.48 9.40 -13.51
C GLY A 55 -11.59 9.46 -12.44
N GLU A 56 -12.82 9.64 -12.90
CA GLU A 56 -14.00 9.75 -12.05
C GLU A 56 -14.25 8.47 -11.22
N VAL A 57 -14.63 8.65 -9.96
CA VAL A 57 -14.91 7.53 -9.04
C VAL A 57 -16.06 6.66 -9.54
N THR A 58 -17.04 7.26 -10.23
CA THR A 58 -18.16 6.56 -10.86
C THR A 58 -17.70 5.52 -11.88
N ASP A 59 -16.57 5.77 -12.54
CA ASP A 59 -16.03 4.90 -13.58
C ASP A 59 -15.07 3.86 -13.01
N PHE A 60 -14.61 4.01 -11.76
CA PHE A 60 -13.57 3.19 -11.16
C PHE A 60 -13.84 1.69 -11.29
N LEU A 61 -15.03 1.25 -10.86
CA LEU A 61 -15.40 -0.18 -10.90
C LEU A 61 -15.45 -0.74 -12.32
N SER A 62 -15.79 0.08 -13.32
CA SER A 62 -15.83 -0.38 -14.72
C SER A 62 -14.44 -0.71 -15.29
N ARG A 63 -13.36 -0.21 -14.66
CA ARG A 63 -11.97 -0.43 -15.10
C ARG A 63 -11.37 -1.74 -14.58
N TYR A 64 -12.02 -2.39 -13.62
CA TYR A 64 -11.57 -3.65 -13.01
C TYR A 64 -12.60 -4.74 -13.30
N GLY A 65 -12.19 -5.82 -13.96
CA GLY A 65 -13.07 -6.94 -14.30
C GLY A 65 -13.41 -7.83 -13.10
N ASP A 66 -14.11 -8.93 -13.36
CA ASP A 66 -14.67 -9.86 -12.36
C ASP A 66 -13.62 -10.59 -11.47
N HIS A 67 -12.33 -10.41 -11.76
CA HIS A 67 -11.22 -10.93 -10.95
C HIS A 67 -10.70 -9.92 -9.91
N GLY A 68 -11.32 -8.74 -9.81
CA GLY A 68 -10.96 -7.67 -8.88
C GLY A 68 -11.60 -7.79 -7.49
N THR A 69 -12.44 -8.81 -7.26
CA THR A 69 -13.09 -9.13 -5.97
C THR A 69 -12.62 -10.44 -5.40
#